data_AF-M4SUE5-F1
#
_entry.id   AF-M4SUE5-F1
#
_cell.length_a   1.000
_cell.length_b   1.000
_cell.length_c   1.000
_cell.angle_alpha   90.00
_cell.angle_beta   90.00
_cell.angle_gamma   90.00
#
_symmetry.space_group_name_H-M   'P 1'
#
loop_
_entity.id
_entity.type
_entity.pdbx_description
1 polymer ?
#
loop_
_entity_poly.entity_id
_entity_poly.type
_entity_poly.pdbx_seq_one_letter_code
_entity_poly.pdbx_strand_id
1 'polypeptide(L)'
;SVARKYRLFAAATGDHNQRCLAYALETLAMTNLQHNRQAYETAKGIIQPALTVLAAQRQTIHEHIAANSIKLSIGSSAHKSSSATTTESKITVTIDKALYCDSTAKRDSKKIGDAEPNPLEITKLPVADRTKLAGQAAVHHVKLTFQNSCGNGKTYGTFSASGGACVQGTIGDLNPTMEPAEKNTDPSAPAKKELDLYEGGDRSKPCLAANAAAKKDTDAEGYIAKTVCEAIKHTPEVKTMPELSGQALSQEPTIQAVAKACLPQFSASSGDTTPAALKKLKYYLED
;
A
#
# COMPACT_ATOMS: atom_id res chain seq x y z
N SER A 1 9.86 -28.40 14.62
CA SER A 1 8.49 -27.94 14.96
C SER A 1 8.10 -28.46 16.33
N VAL A 2 7.13 -27.83 17.00
CA VAL A 2 6.59 -28.28 18.30
C VAL A 2 6.02 -29.70 18.20
N ALA A 3 5.26 -30.01 17.15
CA ALA A 3 4.76 -31.36 16.87
C ALA A 3 5.86 -32.43 16.87
N ARG A 4 7.01 -32.16 16.24
CA ARG A 4 8.15 -33.09 16.22
C ARG A 4 8.68 -33.40 17.63
N LYS A 5 8.67 -32.42 18.55
CA LYS A 5 9.12 -32.66 19.93
C LYS A 5 8.22 -33.67 20.64
N TYR A 6 6.91 -33.51 20.52
CA TYR A 6 5.94 -34.44 21.11
C TYR A 6 6.01 -35.83 20.48
N ARG A 7 6.19 -35.90 19.15
CA ARG A 7 6.40 -37.19 18.46
C ARG A 7 7.63 -37.95 18.98
N LEU A 8 8.74 -37.22 19.18
CA LEU A 8 9.98 -37.82 19.70
C LEU A 8 9.79 -38.28 21.16
N PHE A 9 9.09 -37.50 21.98
CA PHE A 9 8.76 -37.90 23.35
C PHE A 9 7.85 -39.14 23.38
N ALA A 10 6.82 -39.19 22.53
CA ALA A 10 5.93 -40.36 22.41
C ALA A 10 6.69 -41.64 22.04
N ALA A 11 7.70 -41.52 21.16
CA ALA A 11 8.55 -42.64 20.76
C ALA A 11 9.56 -43.05 21.86
N ALA A 12 10.00 -42.11 22.69
CA ALA A 12 10.99 -42.36 23.74
C ALA A 12 10.37 -42.86 25.06
N THR A 13 9.12 -42.50 25.35
CA THR A 13 8.47 -42.92 26.61
C THR A 13 8.03 -44.39 26.56
N GLY A 14 8.31 -45.12 27.65
CA GLY A 14 7.80 -46.47 27.87
C GLY A 14 6.36 -46.48 28.39
N ASP A 15 5.88 -45.37 28.93
CA ASP A 15 4.56 -45.23 29.55
C ASP A 15 3.47 -45.00 28.49
N HIS A 16 2.44 -45.85 28.50
CA HIS A 16 1.34 -45.78 27.52
C HIS A 16 0.51 -44.50 27.64
N ASN A 17 0.26 -44.03 28.85
CA ASN A 17 -0.54 -42.83 29.11
C ASN A 17 0.20 -41.57 28.65
N GLN A 18 1.49 -41.46 28.99
CA GLN A 18 2.35 -40.37 28.52
C GLN A 18 2.48 -40.39 27.00
N ARG A 19 2.58 -41.58 26.38
CA ARG A 19 2.59 -41.73 24.93
C ARG A 19 1.29 -41.22 24.30
N CYS A 20 0.13 -41.57 24.86
CA CYS A 20 -1.16 -41.09 24.38
C CYS A 20 -1.30 -39.56 24.47
N LEU A 21 -0.90 -38.97 25.60
CA LEU A 21 -0.94 -37.52 25.79
C LEU A 21 0.00 -36.80 24.81
N ALA A 22 1.18 -37.37 24.58
CA ALA A 22 2.14 -36.84 23.61
C ALA A 22 1.62 -36.87 22.18
N TYR A 23 0.93 -37.94 21.77
CA TYR A 23 0.26 -37.98 20.46
C TYR A 23 -0.90 -36.97 20.37
N ALA A 24 -1.62 -36.73 21.46
CA ALA A 24 -2.66 -35.71 21.51
C ALA A 24 -2.07 -34.31 21.29
N LEU A 25 -0.96 -34.00 21.96
CA LEU A 25 -0.23 -32.73 21.82
C LEU A 25 0.40 -32.57 20.42
N GLU A 26 0.94 -33.64 19.84
CA GLU A 26 1.40 -33.65 18.44
C GLU A 26 0.25 -33.32 17.48
N THR A 27 -0.89 -33.98 17.64
CA THR A 27 -2.07 -33.78 16.80
C THR A 27 -2.59 -32.35 16.92
N LEU A 28 -2.73 -31.82 18.13
CA LEU A 28 -3.13 -30.43 18.35
C LEU A 28 -2.15 -29.45 17.68
N ALA A 29 -0.84 -29.67 17.84
CA ALA A 29 0.18 -28.82 17.22
C ALA A 29 0.10 -28.85 15.68
N MET A 30 -0.20 -30.01 15.08
CA MET A 30 -0.40 -30.15 13.64
C MET A 30 -1.69 -29.49 13.15
N THR A 31 -2.80 -29.66 13.88
CA THR A 31 -4.08 -28.99 13.58
C THR A 31 -3.95 -27.47 13.65
N ASN A 32 -3.31 -26.95 14.71
CA ASN A 32 -3.07 -25.51 14.85
C ASN A 32 -2.17 -24.98 13.73
N LEU A 33 -1.14 -25.75 13.33
CA LEU A 33 -0.30 -25.38 12.18
C LEU A 33 -1.11 -25.31 10.88
N GLN A 34 -1.99 -26.28 10.62
CA GLN A 34 -2.85 -26.26 9.44
C GLN A 34 -3.81 -25.08 9.45
N HIS A 35 -4.45 -24.82 10.58
CA HIS A 35 -5.32 -23.65 10.77
C HIS A 35 -4.56 -22.34 10.50
N ASN A 36 -3.36 -22.19 11.07
CA ASN A 36 -2.54 -20.98 10.86
C ASN A 36 -2.08 -20.81 9.42
N ARG A 37 -1.81 -21.91 8.70
CA ARG A 37 -1.51 -21.86 7.25
C ARG A 37 -2.71 -21.35 6.46
N GLN A 38 -3.91 -21.85 6.76
CA GLN A 38 -5.14 -21.38 6.11
C GLN A 38 -5.43 -19.92 6.45
N ALA A 39 -5.29 -19.53 7.72
CA ALA A 39 -5.42 -18.14 8.16
C ALA A 39 -4.42 -17.22 7.46
N TYR A 40 -3.17 -17.68 7.28
CA TYR A 40 -2.15 -16.95 6.54
C TYR A 40 -2.53 -16.74 5.07
N GLU A 41 -2.96 -17.78 4.35
CA GLU A 41 -3.34 -17.64 2.94
C GLU A 41 -4.57 -16.74 2.77
N THR A 42 -5.56 -16.84 3.68
CA THR A 42 -6.70 -15.93 3.72
C THR A 42 -6.26 -14.48 3.96
N ALA A 43 -5.41 -14.23 4.97
CA ALA A 43 -4.89 -12.91 5.27
C ALA A 43 -4.11 -12.32 4.11
N LYS A 44 -3.28 -13.13 3.45
CA LYS A 44 -2.55 -12.75 2.24
C LYS A 44 -3.50 -12.36 1.11
N GLY A 45 -4.58 -13.12 0.89
CA GLY A 45 -5.61 -12.81 -0.08
C GLY A 45 -6.31 -11.47 0.16
N ILE A 46 -6.41 -11.02 1.41
CA ILE A 46 -7.04 -9.76 1.80
C ILE A 46 -6.05 -8.58 1.77
N ILE A 47 -4.83 -8.79 2.26
CA ILE A 47 -3.83 -7.73 2.44
C ILE A 47 -3.06 -7.41 1.14
N GLN A 48 -2.72 -8.43 0.34
CA GLN A 48 -1.90 -8.23 -0.86
C GLN A 48 -2.54 -7.31 -1.90
N PRO A 49 -3.87 -7.34 -2.16
CA PRO A 49 -4.54 -6.37 -3.02
C PRO A 49 -4.34 -4.93 -2.56
N ALA A 50 -4.50 -4.65 -1.25
CA ALA A 50 -4.30 -3.33 -0.67
C ALA A 50 -2.85 -2.84 -0.89
N LEU A 51 -1.86 -3.69 -0.62
CA LEU A 51 -0.45 -3.35 -0.87
C LEU A 51 -0.18 -3.04 -2.36
N THR A 52 -0.82 -3.78 -3.26
CA THR A 52 -0.67 -3.61 -4.71
C THR A 52 -1.22 -2.25 -5.16
N VAL A 53 -2.41 -1.86 -4.70
CA VAL A 53 -3.00 -0.56 -5.06
C VAL A 53 -2.26 0.60 -4.44
N LEU A 54 -1.76 0.46 -3.21
CA LEU A 54 -0.94 1.49 -2.55
C LEU A 54 0.41 1.66 -3.26
N ALA A 55 1.03 0.59 -3.73
CA ALA A 55 2.24 0.66 -4.54
C ALA A 55 2.00 1.41 -5.86
N ALA A 56 0.88 1.16 -6.54
CA ALA A 56 0.51 1.88 -7.76
C ALA A 56 0.24 3.38 -7.51
N GLN A 57 -0.37 3.73 -6.38
CA GLN A 57 -0.55 5.12 -5.97
C GLN A 57 0.79 5.81 -5.72
N ARG A 58 1.71 5.16 -5.00
CA ARG A 58 3.07 5.67 -4.81
C ARG A 58 3.77 5.90 -6.14
N GLN A 59 3.67 4.96 -7.06
CA GLN A 59 4.26 5.09 -8.39
C GLN A 59 3.70 6.29 -9.15
N THR A 60 2.37 6.49 -9.12
CA THR A 60 1.72 7.66 -9.73
C THR A 60 2.26 8.97 -9.14
N ILE A 61 2.46 9.02 -7.82
CA ILE A 61 3.03 10.19 -7.13
C ILE A 61 4.49 10.42 -7.56
N HIS A 62 5.31 9.36 -7.63
CA HIS A 62 6.70 9.45 -8.08
C HIS A 62 6.82 9.98 -9.51
N GLU A 63 5.97 9.48 -10.42
CA GLU A 63 5.92 9.95 -11.82
C GLU A 63 5.54 11.42 -11.91
N HIS A 64 4.57 11.85 -11.11
CA HIS A 64 4.17 13.25 -11.06
C HIS A 64 5.26 14.16 -10.50
N ILE A 65 5.97 13.73 -9.45
CA ILE A 65 7.13 14.45 -8.92
C ILE A 65 8.23 14.55 -9.99
N ALA A 66 8.52 13.47 -10.70
CA ALA A 66 9.52 13.44 -11.75
C ALA A 66 9.18 14.38 -12.91
N ALA A 67 7.92 14.39 -13.35
CA ALA A 67 7.45 15.31 -14.39
C ALA A 67 7.61 16.78 -13.98
N ASN A 68 7.36 17.10 -12.71
CA ASN A 68 7.56 18.43 -12.15
C ASN A 68 9.01 18.83 -11.89
N SER A 69 9.93 17.86 -11.98
CA SER A 69 11.36 18.10 -11.85
C SER A 69 12.02 18.37 -13.21
N ILE A 70 11.24 18.45 -14.29
CA ILE A 70 11.78 18.72 -15.62
C ILE A 70 12.23 20.19 -15.71
N LYS A 71 13.39 20.40 -16.32
CA LYS A 71 13.88 21.70 -16.76
C LYS A 71 14.23 21.64 -18.24
N LEU A 72 13.69 22.60 -18.98
CA LEU A 72 13.97 22.76 -20.40
C LEU A 72 15.13 23.74 -20.60
N SER A 73 15.96 23.49 -21.59
CA SER A 73 17.09 24.36 -21.96
C SER A 73 17.26 24.42 -23.47
N ILE A 74 17.73 25.57 -23.96
CA ILE A 74 18.17 25.77 -25.34
C ILE A 74 19.64 26.14 -25.27
N GLY A 75 20.50 25.35 -25.92
CA GLY A 75 21.94 25.59 -25.96
C GLY A 75 22.31 26.60 -27.04
N SER A 76 23.44 27.29 -26.89
CA SER A 76 23.92 28.29 -27.85
C SER A 76 24.17 27.75 -29.28
N SER A 77 24.43 26.45 -29.41
CA SER A 77 24.58 25.76 -30.71
C SER A 77 23.40 24.86 -31.06
N ALA A 78 22.22 25.11 -30.48
CA ALA A 78 21.02 24.28 -30.68
C ALA A 78 20.22 24.63 -31.94
N HIS A 79 20.72 25.57 -32.75
CA HIS A 79 19.98 26.15 -33.87
C HIS A 79 20.51 25.64 -35.20
N LYS A 80 19.61 25.35 -36.15
CA LYS A 80 19.96 25.11 -37.55
C LYS A 80 18.94 25.74 -38.48
N SER A 81 19.37 26.13 -39.67
CA SER A 81 18.43 26.32 -40.78
C SER A 81 17.97 24.94 -41.25
N SER A 82 16.66 24.74 -41.36
CA SER A 82 16.08 23.54 -41.95
C SER A 82 15.52 23.79 -43.36
N SER A 83 15.33 25.06 -43.72
CA SER A 83 15.00 25.48 -45.08
C SER A 83 15.42 26.95 -45.29
N ALA A 84 15.23 27.46 -46.52
CA ALA A 84 15.44 28.87 -46.85
C ALA A 84 14.59 29.84 -46.02
N THR A 85 13.48 29.38 -45.42
CA THR A 85 12.54 30.21 -44.66
C THR A 85 12.28 29.66 -43.26
N THR A 86 13.06 28.68 -42.78
CA THR A 86 12.79 28.00 -41.51
C THR A 86 14.06 27.75 -40.72
N THR A 87 14.01 28.07 -39.43
CA THR A 87 15.03 27.76 -38.43
C THR A 87 14.43 26.86 -37.36
N GLU A 88 15.18 25.83 -36.97
CA GLU A 88 14.82 24.90 -35.91
C GLU A 88 15.72 25.13 -34.69
N SER A 89 15.14 25.06 -33.50
CA SER A 89 15.87 25.08 -32.22
C SER A 89 15.64 23.78 -31.47
N LYS A 90 16.73 23.14 -31.05
CA LYS A 90 16.67 21.94 -30.21
C LYS A 90 16.45 22.34 -28.75
N ILE A 91 15.33 21.92 -28.18
CA ILE A 91 15.06 21.99 -26.75
C ILE A 91 15.58 20.70 -26.10
N THR A 92 16.40 20.84 -25.06
CA THR A 92 16.91 19.73 -24.27
C THR A 92 16.17 19.66 -22.94
N VAL A 93 15.69 18.46 -22.61
CA VAL A 93 15.05 18.13 -21.34
C VAL A 93 16.12 17.68 -20.35
N THR A 94 16.15 18.29 -19.18
CA THR A 94 17.02 17.93 -18.05
C THR A 94 16.19 17.78 -16.78
N ILE A 95 16.76 17.15 -15.75
CA ILE A 95 16.12 17.07 -14.43
C ILE A 95 16.74 18.13 -13.53
N ASP A 96 15.90 19.00 -12.98
CA ASP A 96 16.26 19.96 -11.95
C ASP A 96 16.17 19.31 -10.57
N LYS A 97 17.35 19.05 -9.98
CA LYS A 97 17.44 18.49 -8.63
C LYS A 97 16.93 19.44 -7.54
N ALA A 98 16.82 20.75 -7.80
CA ALA A 98 16.26 21.71 -6.84
C ALA A 98 14.73 21.68 -6.81
N LEU A 99 14.08 21.22 -7.89
CA LEU A 99 12.63 20.96 -7.95
C LEU A 99 12.28 19.52 -7.54
N TYR A 100 13.29 18.64 -7.50
CA TYR A 100 13.13 17.24 -7.15
C TYR A 100 12.80 17.05 -5.67
N CYS A 101 11.60 16.52 -5.40
CA CYS A 101 11.29 15.97 -4.09
C CYS A 101 11.98 14.60 -3.99
N ASP A 102 13.07 14.53 -3.22
CA ASP A 102 13.75 13.27 -2.96
C ASP A 102 12.89 12.37 -2.06
N SER A 103 12.16 11.49 -2.73
CA SER A 103 11.32 10.46 -2.10
C SER A 103 12.09 9.36 -1.37
N THR A 104 13.43 9.35 -1.46
CA THR A 104 14.33 8.43 -0.76
C THR A 104 14.92 9.06 0.51
N ALA A 105 15.23 10.36 0.50
CA ALA A 105 15.76 11.11 1.65
C ALA A 105 14.84 11.13 2.89
N LYS A 106 13.55 10.83 2.75
CA LYS A 106 12.57 10.74 3.86
C LYS A 106 12.20 9.32 4.28
N ARG A 107 12.83 8.28 3.74
CA ARG A 107 12.49 6.89 4.10
C ARG A 107 13.08 6.44 5.44
N ASP A 108 14.15 7.08 5.90
CA ASP A 108 14.85 6.68 7.12
C ASP A 108 14.16 7.16 8.40
N SER A 109 13.28 8.18 8.30
CA SER A 109 12.37 8.52 9.39
C SER A 109 11.00 7.91 9.12
N LYS A 110 10.44 7.18 10.09
CA LYS A 110 9.01 6.82 10.08
C LYS A 110 8.10 8.05 10.24
N LYS A 111 8.61 9.26 9.94
CA LYS A 111 7.98 10.53 10.27
C LYS A 111 7.67 11.35 9.03
N ILE A 112 6.56 12.06 9.07
CA ILE A 112 6.23 13.14 8.13
C ILE A 112 6.37 14.44 8.91
N GLY A 113 7.49 15.14 8.72
CA GLY A 113 7.87 16.24 9.61
C GLY A 113 8.21 15.69 11.00
N ASP A 114 7.60 16.25 12.04
CA ASP A 114 7.77 15.78 13.43
C ASP A 114 6.81 14.65 13.82
N ALA A 115 5.77 14.41 13.01
CA ALA A 115 4.73 13.42 13.30
C ALA A 115 5.12 12.01 12.84
N GLU A 116 4.92 11.01 13.69
CA GLU A 116 4.97 9.59 13.31
C GLU A 116 3.57 9.13 12.90
N PRO A 117 3.29 8.93 11.61
CA PRO A 117 1.97 8.50 11.17
C PRO A 117 1.68 7.10 11.71
N ASN A 118 0.44 6.87 12.17
CA ASN A 118 -0.06 5.53 12.45
C ASN A 118 -0.97 5.10 11.29
N PRO A 119 -0.48 4.26 10.34
CA PRO A 119 -1.25 3.89 9.16
C PRO A 119 -2.53 3.11 9.48
N LEU A 120 -2.62 2.51 10.67
CA LEU A 120 -3.81 1.76 11.07
C LEU A 120 -4.93 2.68 11.58
N GLU A 121 -4.60 3.90 12.02
CA GLU A 121 -5.57 4.88 12.56
C GLU A 121 -6.14 5.83 11.50
N ILE A 122 -5.80 5.64 10.23
CA ILE A 122 -6.31 6.50 9.16
C ILE A 122 -7.82 6.30 9.01
N THR A 123 -8.58 7.39 8.95
CA THR A 123 -10.02 7.40 8.63
C THR A 123 -10.29 7.72 7.17
N LYS A 124 -9.38 8.50 6.57
CA LYS A 124 -9.37 8.88 5.15
C LYS A 124 -8.04 8.52 4.51
N LEU A 125 -8.09 8.08 3.26
CA LEU A 125 -6.90 7.78 2.48
C LEU A 125 -6.66 8.91 1.47
N PRO A 126 -5.55 9.67 1.58
CA PRO A 126 -5.14 10.58 0.53
C PRO A 126 -4.65 9.79 -0.70
N VAL A 127 -5.21 10.10 -1.87
CA VAL A 127 -4.79 9.54 -3.17
C VAL A 127 -4.46 10.68 -4.14
N ALA A 128 -3.68 10.38 -5.19
CA ALA A 128 -3.40 11.35 -6.23
C ALA A 128 -4.66 11.59 -7.09
N ASP A 129 -5.09 12.84 -7.23
CA ASP A 129 -6.19 13.21 -8.12
C ASP A 129 -5.66 13.34 -9.55
N ARG A 130 -5.79 12.25 -10.32
CA ARG A 130 -5.27 12.15 -11.69
C ARG A 130 -5.83 13.22 -12.63
N THR A 131 -7.03 13.74 -12.37
CA THR A 131 -7.63 14.78 -13.20
C THR A 131 -7.00 16.15 -12.96
N LYS A 132 -6.36 16.35 -11.80
CA LYS A 132 -5.70 17.60 -11.40
C LYS A 132 -4.18 17.58 -11.53
N LEU A 133 -3.58 16.40 -11.74
CA LEU A 133 -2.11 16.28 -11.90
C LEU A 133 -1.58 17.14 -13.06
N ALA A 134 -2.30 17.23 -14.19
CA ALA A 134 -1.86 18.05 -15.32
C ALA A 134 -1.78 19.54 -14.96
N GLY A 135 -2.72 20.02 -14.14
CA GLY A 135 -2.73 21.40 -13.65
C GLY A 135 -1.57 21.70 -12.71
N GLN A 136 -0.93 20.70 -12.10
CA GLN A 136 0.20 20.89 -11.20
C GLN A 136 1.56 20.86 -11.91
N ALA A 137 1.60 20.63 -13.23
CA ALA A 137 2.83 20.63 -14.00
C ALA A 137 3.52 22.00 -13.96
N ALA A 138 4.85 22.01 -13.85
CA ALA A 138 5.64 23.22 -14.00
C ALA A 138 5.40 23.86 -15.39
N VAL A 139 5.24 25.18 -15.42
CA VAL A 139 5.05 25.92 -16.65
C VAL A 139 6.42 26.36 -17.17
N HIS A 140 6.69 26.05 -18.44
CA HIS A 140 7.92 26.45 -19.10
C HIS A 140 7.65 27.57 -20.09
N HIS A 141 8.45 28.63 -20.02
CA HIS A 141 8.32 29.78 -20.90
C HIS A 141 9.49 29.85 -21.87
N VAL A 142 9.20 29.96 -23.16
CA VAL A 142 10.18 30.33 -24.19
C VAL A 142 10.12 31.85 -24.32
N LYS A 143 11.26 32.50 -24.13
CA LYS A 143 11.40 33.94 -24.32
C LYS A 143 12.08 34.23 -25.64
N LEU A 144 11.49 35.15 -26.38
CA LEU A 144 12.06 35.74 -27.59
C LEU A 144 12.30 37.22 -27.32
N THR A 145 13.54 37.65 -27.43
CA THR A 145 13.92 39.05 -27.28
C THR A 145 14.02 39.67 -28.67
N PHE A 146 13.21 40.70 -28.93
CA PHE A 146 13.28 41.48 -30.16
C PHE A 146 14.21 42.68 -29.99
N GLN A 147 14.89 43.10 -31.06
CA GLN A 147 15.95 44.11 -31.02
C GLN A 147 15.52 45.48 -30.47
N ASN A 148 14.30 45.93 -30.75
CA ASN A 148 13.86 47.28 -30.41
C ASN A 148 12.99 47.30 -29.15
N SER A 149 11.67 47.18 -29.29
CA SER A 149 10.73 47.30 -28.18
C SER A 149 9.50 46.41 -28.36
N CYS A 150 8.88 46.03 -27.24
CA CYS A 150 7.57 45.42 -27.21
C CYS A 150 6.62 46.30 -26.39
N GLY A 151 5.37 46.42 -26.82
CA GLY A 151 4.33 47.09 -26.04
C GLY A 151 4.13 46.41 -24.68
N ASN A 152 3.68 47.18 -23.68
CA ASN A 152 3.46 46.70 -22.31
C ASN A 152 2.20 45.82 -22.20
N GLY A 153 2.24 44.61 -22.74
CA GLY A 153 1.25 43.56 -22.50
C GLY A 153 1.79 42.57 -21.48
N LYS A 154 1.25 42.55 -20.25
CA LYS A 154 1.66 41.61 -19.18
C LYS A 154 0.80 40.33 -19.13
N THR A 155 -0.11 40.15 -20.08
CA THR A 155 -1.04 39.02 -20.12
C THR A 155 -0.69 38.06 -21.25
N TYR A 156 -0.80 36.77 -20.98
CA TYR A 156 -0.64 35.73 -22.01
C TYR A 156 -1.72 35.88 -23.10
N GLY A 157 -1.31 35.70 -24.35
CA GLY A 157 -2.16 35.81 -25.53
C GLY A 157 -1.59 35.01 -26.70
N THR A 158 -2.15 35.19 -27.90
CA THR A 158 -1.59 34.54 -29.09
C THR A 158 -0.23 35.12 -29.44
N PHE A 159 0.66 34.30 -30.00
CA PHE A 159 1.96 34.79 -30.47
C PHE A 159 1.82 35.94 -31.47
N SER A 160 0.83 35.90 -32.36
CA SER A 160 0.58 37.00 -33.32
C SER A 160 0.18 38.29 -32.63
N ALA A 161 -0.60 38.25 -31.55
CA ALA A 161 -1.01 39.45 -30.82
C ALA A 161 0.14 40.03 -30.00
N SER A 162 0.85 39.18 -29.25
CA SER A 162 1.99 39.61 -28.42
C SER A 162 3.20 40.00 -29.26
N GLY A 163 3.53 39.23 -30.29
CA GLY A 163 4.64 39.50 -31.22
C GLY A 163 4.34 40.65 -32.18
N GLY A 164 3.07 40.82 -32.60
CA GLY A 164 2.64 41.97 -33.40
C GLY A 164 2.70 43.31 -32.63
N ALA A 165 2.68 43.25 -31.29
CA ALA A 165 2.93 44.39 -30.43
C ALA A 165 4.43 44.71 -30.24
N CYS A 166 5.33 43.94 -30.86
CA CYS A 166 6.77 44.19 -30.87
C CYS A 166 7.22 44.86 -32.17
N VAL A 167 8.01 45.92 -32.05
CA VAL A 167 8.70 46.55 -33.19
C VAL A 167 9.89 45.67 -33.53
N GLN A 168 9.77 44.93 -34.63
CA GLN A 168 10.85 44.11 -35.15
C GLN A 168 11.83 45.03 -35.89
N GLY A 169 13.08 45.12 -35.43
CA GLY A 169 14.18 45.65 -36.25
C GLY A 169 14.56 44.65 -37.35
N THR A 170 15.72 44.83 -37.99
CA THR A 170 16.32 43.73 -38.76
C THR A 170 16.54 42.57 -37.79
N ILE A 171 15.96 41.39 -38.05
CA ILE A 171 16.15 40.19 -37.21
C ILE A 171 17.57 39.66 -37.44
N GLY A 172 18.57 40.38 -36.94
CA GLY A 172 19.97 39.99 -36.98
C GLY A 172 20.34 39.07 -35.83
N ASP A 173 19.59 39.12 -34.72
CA ASP A 173 19.82 38.31 -33.53
C ASP A 173 18.49 38.00 -32.83
N LEU A 174 17.91 36.85 -33.15
CA LEU A 174 16.77 36.28 -32.40
C LEU A 174 17.29 35.07 -31.64
N ASN A 175 17.55 35.26 -30.35
CA ASN A 175 18.07 34.20 -29.49
C ASN A 175 16.97 33.69 -28.54
N PRO A 176 16.29 32.57 -28.85
CA PRO A 176 15.30 32.00 -27.96
C PRO A 176 15.97 31.46 -26.70
N THR A 177 15.48 31.90 -25.54
CA THR A 177 15.93 31.39 -24.23
C THR A 177 14.79 30.71 -23.49
N MET A 178 15.12 29.74 -22.65
CA MET A 178 14.17 29.19 -21.68
C MET A 178 14.27 30.01 -20.40
N GLU A 179 13.15 30.54 -19.93
CA GLU A 179 13.08 31.09 -18.57
C GLU A 179 13.03 29.93 -17.56
N PRO A 180 13.40 30.18 -16.28
CA PRO A 180 13.21 29.21 -15.22
C PRO A 180 11.77 28.71 -15.20
N ALA A 181 11.60 27.40 -14.97
CA ALA A 181 10.27 26.82 -14.85
C ALA A 181 9.51 27.50 -13.71
N GLU A 182 8.31 27.97 -14.00
CA GLU A 182 7.42 28.55 -13.01
C GLU A 182 6.68 27.40 -12.34
N LYS A 183 6.79 27.31 -11.01
CA LYS A 183 5.95 26.39 -10.25
C LYS A 183 4.51 26.84 -10.43
N ASN A 184 3.61 25.94 -10.83
CA ASN A 184 2.20 26.26 -10.72
C ASN A 184 1.85 26.32 -9.23
N THR A 185 1.75 27.54 -8.70
CA THR A 185 1.46 27.79 -7.28
C THR A 185 -0.02 27.95 -7.02
N ASP A 186 -0.91 27.59 -7.96
CA ASP A 186 -2.35 27.65 -7.72
C ASP A 186 -2.71 26.78 -6.49
N PRO A 187 -2.98 27.39 -5.33
CA PRO A 187 -3.23 26.65 -4.10
C PRO A 187 -4.66 26.08 -4.06
N SER A 188 -5.52 26.45 -5.01
CA SER A 188 -6.95 26.13 -4.99
C SER A 188 -7.27 24.70 -5.42
N ALA A 189 -6.30 23.94 -5.93
CA ALA A 189 -6.52 22.58 -6.41
C ALA A 189 -5.32 21.67 -6.13
N PRO A 190 -5.07 21.25 -4.87
CA PRO A 190 -4.10 20.19 -4.62
C PRO A 190 -4.47 18.97 -5.48
N ALA A 191 -3.50 18.37 -6.17
CA ALA A 191 -3.70 17.11 -6.92
C ALA A 191 -3.80 15.90 -5.98
N LYS A 192 -4.57 16.07 -4.91
CA LYS A 192 -4.90 15.13 -3.87
C LYS A 192 -6.42 15.06 -3.77
N LYS A 193 -6.92 13.84 -3.65
CA LYS A 193 -8.28 13.54 -3.25
C LYS A 193 -8.26 12.73 -1.95
N GLU A 194 -9.25 12.92 -1.08
CA GLU A 194 -9.42 12.07 0.09
C GLU A 194 -10.54 11.07 -0.17
N LEU A 195 -10.25 9.80 0.09
CA LEU A 195 -11.23 8.72 0.02
C LEU A 195 -11.66 8.33 1.43
N ASP A 196 -12.96 8.31 1.68
CA ASP A 196 -13.52 7.78 2.92
C ASP A 196 -13.43 6.26 2.92
N LEU A 197 -12.91 5.70 4.03
CA LEU A 197 -12.72 4.25 4.18
C LEU A 197 -13.88 3.58 4.90
N TYR A 198 -14.52 4.30 5.82
CA TYR A 198 -15.53 3.76 6.75
C TYR A 198 -16.84 4.52 6.65
N GLU A 199 -17.93 3.84 7.04
CA GLU A 199 -19.23 4.48 7.20
C GLU A 199 -19.16 5.66 8.17
N GLY A 200 -19.66 6.82 7.73
CA GLY A 200 -19.63 8.07 8.50
C GLY A 200 -18.23 8.58 8.84
N GLY A 201 -17.17 8.07 8.19
CA GLY A 201 -15.78 8.46 8.47
C GLY A 201 -15.24 7.97 9.83
N ASP A 202 -15.95 7.05 10.49
CA ASP A 202 -15.56 6.53 11.80
C ASP A 202 -14.95 5.13 11.66
N ARG A 203 -13.68 4.99 12.07
CA ARG A 203 -12.96 3.72 12.05
C ARG A 203 -13.66 2.63 12.84
N SER A 204 -14.45 2.92 13.88
CA SER A 204 -15.18 1.89 14.63
C SER A 204 -16.23 1.18 13.76
N LYS A 205 -16.71 1.83 12.70
CA LYS A 205 -17.75 1.34 11.80
C LYS A 205 -17.23 0.37 10.73
N PRO A 206 -18.12 -0.33 10.02
CA PRO A 206 -17.75 -1.13 8.84
C PRO A 206 -17.11 -0.28 7.73
N CYS A 207 -16.48 -0.96 6.78
CA CYS A 207 -16.03 -0.33 5.54
C CYS A 207 -17.20 0.29 4.79
N LEU A 208 -16.94 1.39 4.08
CA LEU A 208 -17.97 2.14 3.36
C LEU A 208 -18.70 1.27 2.32
N ALA A 209 -20.00 1.07 2.49
CA ALA A 209 -20.83 0.16 1.71
C ALA A 209 -20.95 0.57 0.24
N ALA A 210 -20.85 1.88 -0.05
CA ALA A 210 -20.83 2.40 -1.42
C ALA A 210 -19.69 1.78 -2.26
N ASN A 211 -18.59 1.38 -1.61
CA ASN A 211 -17.43 0.80 -2.28
C ASN A 211 -17.48 -0.74 -2.38
N ALA A 212 -18.50 -1.41 -1.84
CA ALA A 212 -18.53 -2.87 -1.74
C ALA A 212 -18.46 -3.57 -3.11
N ALA A 213 -19.11 -3.01 -4.12
CA ALA A 213 -19.13 -3.51 -5.50
C ALA A 213 -18.05 -2.92 -6.40
N ALA A 214 -17.18 -2.04 -5.87
CA ALA A 214 -16.16 -1.36 -6.65
C ALA A 214 -15.16 -2.36 -7.25
N LYS A 215 -14.80 -2.13 -8.52
CA LYS A 215 -13.84 -2.93 -9.27
C LYS A 215 -12.75 -2.03 -9.80
N LYS A 216 -11.53 -2.56 -9.85
CA LYS A 216 -10.33 -1.83 -10.28
C LYS A 216 -10.50 -1.03 -11.59
N ASP A 217 -11.21 -1.60 -12.57
CA ASP A 217 -11.27 -1.03 -13.92
C ASP A 217 -12.45 -0.07 -14.13
N THR A 218 -13.51 -0.19 -13.33
CA THR A 218 -14.73 0.62 -13.47
C THR A 218 -14.88 1.67 -12.38
N ASP A 219 -14.30 1.41 -11.20
CA ASP A 219 -14.29 2.29 -10.04
C ASP A 219 -12.99 2.06 -9.26
N ALA A 220 -11.90 2.61 -9.80
CA ALA A 220 -10.57 2.44 -9.25
C ALA A 220 -10.45 3.02 -7.83
N GLU A 221 -11.10 4.16 -7.55
CA GLU A 221 -11.03 4.84 -6.27
C GLU A 221 -11.82 4.09 -5.20
N GLY A 222 -13.06 3.68 -5.50
CA GLY A 222 -13.84 2.83 -4.60
C GLY A 222 -13.12 1.50 -4.34
N TYR A 223 -12.46 0.93 -5.35
CA TYR A 223 -11.68 -0.30 -5.19
C TYR A 223 -10.46 -0.11 -4.26
N ILE A 224 -9.76 1.03 -4.36
CA ILE A 224 -8.68 1.38 -3.44
C ILE A 224 -9.22 1.49 -2.01
N ALA A 225 -10.28 2.27 -1.81
CA ALA A 225 -10.86 2.49 -0.48
C ALA A 225 -11.35 1.18 0.16
N LYS A 226 -12.04 0.35 -0.62
CA LYS A 226 -12.49 -1.00 -0.21
C LYS A 226 -11.31 -1.85 0.27
N THR A 227 -10.34 -2.08 -0.61
CA THR A 227 -9.24 -3.02 -0.32
C THR A 227 -8.38 -2.57 0.85
N VAL A 228 -8.11 -1.26 0.96
CA VAL A 228 -7.36 -0.70 2.10
C VAL A 228 -8.16 -0.82 3.40
N CYS A 229 -9.45 -0.53 3.41
CA CYS A 229 -10.27 -0.71 4.60
C CYS A 229 -10.33 -2.17 5.04
N GLU A 230 -10.60 -3.10 4.12
CA GLU A 230 -10.66 -4.54 4.40
C GLU A 230 -9.33 -5.04 4.99
N ALA A 231 -8.20 -4.59 4.44
CA ALA A 231 -6.88 -4.94 4.96
C ALA A 231 -6.60 -4.38 6.36
N ILE A 232 -6.98 -3.13 6.65
CA ILE A 232 -6.80 -2.51 7.98
C ILE A 232 -7.69 -3.18 9.02
N LYS A 233 -8.92 -3.57 8.64
CA LYS A 233 -9.88 -4.25 9.51
C LYS A 233 -9.59 -5.73 9.71
N HIS A 234 -8.75 -6.33 8.88
CA HIS A 234 -8.47 -7.75 8.94
C HIS A 234 -7.57 -8.10 10.14
N THR A 235 -8.12 -8.88 11.06
CA THR A 235 -7.38 -9.46 12.18
C THR A 235 -7.27 -10.97 11.96
N PRO A 236 -6.10 -11.49 11.56
CA PRO A 236 -5.94 -12.92 11.35
C PRO A 236 -6.03 -13.66 12.68
N GLU A 237 -6.84 -14.71 12.72
CA GLU A 237 -6.90 -15.59 13.88
C GLU A 237 -5.72 -16.57 13.86
N VAL A 238 -4.83 -16.44 14.84
CA VAL A 238 -3.68 -17.33 15.01
C VAL A 238 -3.93 -18.25 16.19
N LYS A 239 -3.93 -19.55 15.95
CA LYS A 239 -3.99 -20.57 17.00
C LYS A 239 -2.59 -20.84 17.54
N THR A 240 -2.46 -20.78 18.86
CA THR A 240 -1.25 -21.12 19.58
C THR A 240 -1.46 -22.41 20.36
N MET A 241 -0.38 -23.04 20.81
CA MET A 241 -0.54 -24.13 21.78
C MET A 241 -1.11 -23.54 23.08
N PRO A 242 -2.07 -24.23 23.71
CA PRO A 242 -2.52 -23.86 25.05
C PRO A 242 -1.37 -24.04 26.04
N GLU A 243 -1.59 -23.53 27.25
CA GLU A 243 -0.77 -23.91 28.39
C GLU A 243 -0.78 -25.43 28.57
N LEU A 244 0.36 -26.01 28.95
CA LEU A 244 0.48 -27.46 29.18
C LEU A 244 0.08 -27.84 30.61
N SER A 245 -0.96 -27.20 31.13
CA SER A 245 -1.58 -27.54 32.41
C SER A 245 -2.74 -28.50 32.17
N GLY A 246 -2.98 -29.42 33.13
CA GLY A 246 -4.08 -30.36 33.01
C GLY A 246 -5.42 -29.66 32.79
N GLN A 247 -5.65 -28.54 33.48
CA GLN A 247 -6.84 -27.70 33.31
C GLN A 247 -7.00 -27.15 31.89
N ALA A 248 -5.93 -26.67 31.24
CA ALA A 248 -6.02 -26.16 29.88
C ALA A 248 -6.20 -27.30 28.86
N LEU A 249 -5.47 -28.40 29.04
CA LEU A 249 -5.53 -29.57 28.16
C LEU A 249 -6.88 -30.31 28.25
N SER A 250 -7.51 -30.34 29.42
CA SER A 250 -8.82 -30.97 29.62
C SER A 250 -9.95 -30.26 28.88
N GLN A 251 -9.77 -28.98 28.52
CA GLN A 251 -10.76 -28.21 27.76
C GLN A 251 -10.53 -28.26 26.24
N GLU A 252 -9.37 -28.72 25.78
CA GLU A 252 -9.05 -28.79 24.35
C GLU A 252 -9.74 -29.97 23.65
N PRO A 253 -10.65 -29.72 22.67
CA PRO A 253 -11.39 -30.79 22.01
C PRO A 253 -10.50 -31.79 21.27
N THR A 254 -9.42 -31.31 20.64
CA THR A 254 -8.46 -32.18 19.95
C THR A 254 -7.74 -33.11 20.93
N ILE A 255 -7.38 -32.60 22.11
CA ILE A 255 -6.76 -33.41 23.15
C ILE A 255 -7.73 -34.46 23.68
N GLN A 256 -8.96 -34.06 24.00
CA GLN A 256 -10.01 -34.98 24.44
C GLN A 256 -10.26 -36.09 23.40
N ALA A 257 -10.36 -35.74 22.11
CA ALA A 257 -10.63 -36.72 21.06
C ALA A 257 -9.50 -37.77 20.93
N VAL A 258 -8.23 -37.32 20.93
CA VAL A 258 -7.08 -38.23 20.81
C VAL A 258 -6.87 -39.03 22.09
N ALA A 259 -6.99 -38.39 23.27
CA ALA A 259 -6.88 -39.07 24.56
C ALA A 259 -7.98 -40.13 24.71
N LYS A 260 -9.23 -39.80 24.35
CA LYS A 260 -10.35 -40.77 24.35
C LYS A 260 -10.06 -41.96 23.45
N ALA A 261 -9.50 -41.76 22.27
CA ALA A 261 -9.21 -42.84 21.33
C ALA A 261 -8.02 -43.71 21.76
N CYS A 262 -7.01 -43.12 22.39
CA CYS A 262 -5.75 -43.80 22.72
C CYS A 262 -5.74 -44.46 24.10
N LEU A 263 -6.44 -43.89 25.08
CA LEU A 263 -6.51 -44.40 26.45
C LEU A 263 -7.51 -45.57 26.52
N PRO A 264 -7.08 -46.80 26.85
CA PRO A 264 -7.93 -47.99 26.80
C PRO A 264 -9.21 -47.83 27.63
N GLN A 265 -9.12 -47.19 28.80
CA GLN A 265 -10.22 -46.95 29.72
C GLN A 265 -11.30 -45.98 29.19
N PHE A 266 -10.99 -45.19 28.16
CA PHE A 266 -11.90 -44.21 27.54
C PHE A 266 -12.24 -44.50 26.06
N SER A 267 -11.56 -45.47 25.46
CA SER A 267 -11.73 -45.87 24.06
C SER A 267 -13.12 -46.43 23.75
N ALA A 268 -13.59 -46.35 22.51
CA ALA A 268 -14.91 -46.89 22.12
C ALA A 268 -15.05 -48.41 22.39
N SER A 269 -13.94 -49.13 22.47
CA SER A 269 -13.86 -50.53 22.94
C SER A 269 -14.20 -50.72 24.42
N SER A 270 -14.25 -49.66 25.23
CA SER A 270 -14.77 -49.67 26.61
C SER A 270 -16.28 -49.52 26.69
N GLY A 271 -16.96 -49.23 25.57
CA GLY A 271 -18.42 -49.22 25.43
C GLY A 271 -19.15 -47.97 25.95
N ASP A 272 -18.46 -46.98 26.53
CA ASP A 272 -19.10 -45.82 27.18
C ASP A 272 -18.80 -44.50 26.44
N THR A 273 -19.77 -44.02 25.66
CA THR A 273 -19.72 -42.70 24.98
C THR A 273 -20.54 -41.63 25.68
N THR A 274 -20.98 -41.86 26.91
CA THR A 274 -21.89 -40.96 27.62
C THR A 274 -21.22 -39.63 28.03
N PRO A 275 -22.02 -38.57 28.31
CA PRO A 275 -21.51 -37.34 28.93
C PRO A 275 -20.75 -37.59 30.24
N ALA A 276 -21.07 -38.67 30.96
CA ALA A 276 -20.36 -39.06 32.18
C ALA A 276 -18.94 -39.57 31.88
N ALA A 277 -18.73 -40.33 30.79
CA ALA A 277 -17.41 -40.74 30.33
C ALA A 277 -16.55 -39.53 29.90
N LEU A 278 -17.16 -38.54 29.25
CA LEU A 278 -16.47 -37.29 28.90
C LEU A 278 -16.05 -36.51 30.16
N LYS A 279 -16.91 -36.44 31.18
CA LYS A 279 -16.56 -35.81 32.47
C LYS A 279 -15.40 -36.52 33.17
N LYS A 280 -15.39 -37.86 33.17
CA LYS A 280 -14.27 -38.66 33.72
C LYS A 280 -12.97 -38.43 32.95
N LEU A 281 -13.02 -38.35 31.62
CA LEU A 281 -11.86 -38.03 30.80
C LEU A 281 -11.31 -36.63 31.12
N LYS A 282 -12.17 -35.64 31.31
CA LYS A 282 -11.73 -34.30 31.69
C LYS A 282 -10.99 -34.29 33.02
N TYR A 283 -11.53 -34.95 34.05
CA TYR A 283 -10.83 -35.09 35.34
C TYR A 283 -9.48 -35.80 35.18
N TYR A 284 -9.43 -36.89 34.40
CA TYR A 284 -8.18 -37.59 34.14
C TYR A 284 -7.13 -36.71 33.45
N LEU A 285 -7.55 -35.79 32.58
CA LEU A 285 -6.63 -34.85 31.93
C LEU A 285 -6.23 -33.68 32.84
N GLU A 286 -6.97 -33.44 33.93
CA GLU A 286 -6.69 -32.38 34.91
C GLU A 286 -5.62 -32.78 35.93
N ASP A 287 -5.59 -34.07 36.30
CA ASP A 287 -4.62 -34.70 37.20
C ASP A 287 -3.27 -35.00 36.51
#